data_AF-A0A7C6SM93-F1
#
_entry.id   AF-A0A7C6SM93-F1
#
_cell.length_a   1.000
_cell.length_b   1.000
_cell.length_c   1.000
_cell.angle_alpha   90.00
_cell.angle_beta   90.00
_cell.angle_gamma   90.00
#
_symmetry.space_group_name_H-M   'P 1'
#
loop_
_entity.id
_entity.type
_entity.pdbx_description
1 polymer ?
#
loop_
_entity_poly.entity_id
_entity_poly.type
_entity_poly.pdbx_seq_one_letter_code
_entity_poly.pdbx_strand_id
1 'polypeptide(L)'
;MTKIGEFKLNKTNSFVINSISLFVFVLAMTGFYKIYNLNLHDIYLNCISNISFLFFIVSFLLIIVVLHELIHGIAYKFFGAKLKFGFKHLNIYTIDTSSNAYGVVEMFVIMLLPLLSLTVFFLILSYMFKENYLYFIFGMIFNIASSIGDIILFIYMLSKGGGCKIKDTNYGFLMYKKS
;
A
#
# COMPACT_ATOMS: atom_id res chain seq x y z
N MET A 1 -17.57 25.62 -1.22
CA MET A 1 -16.22 25.01 -1.26
C MET A 1 -15.70 25.10 -2.68
N THR A 2 -14.45 25.53 -2.87
CA THR A 2 -13.81 25.64 -4.19
C THR A 2 -12.93 24.42 -4.45
N LYS A 3 -12.99 23.85 -5.65
CA LYS A 3 -12.10 22.74 -6.05
C LYS A 3 -10.70 23.29 -6.28
N ILE A 4 -9.71 22.70 -5.61
CA ILE A 4 -8.31 23.15 -5.68
C ILE A 4 -7.37 22.11 -6.31
N GLY A 5 -7.83 20.87 -6.46
CA GLY A 5 -7.03 19.79 -7.03
C GLY A 5 -7.84 18.54 -7.28
N GLU A 6 -7.28 17.67 -8.11
CA GLU A 6 -7.83 16.36 -8.40
C GLU A 6 -6.69 15.39 -8.72
N PHE A 7 -6.72 14.22 -8.11
CA PHE A 7 -5.92 13.09 -8.52
C PHE A 7 -6.81 12.06 -9.20
N LYS A 8 -6.47 11.68 -10.43
CA LYS A 8 -7.16 10.60 -11.16
C LYS A 8 -6.26 9.38 -11.29
N LEU A 9 -6.78 8.23 -10.91
CA LEU A 9 -6.17 6.93 -11.18
C LEU A 9 -6.48 6.51 -12.63
N ASN A 10 -5.69 7.04 -13.56
CA ASN A 10 -5.68 6.63 -14.96
C ASN A 10 -4.56 5.60 -15.23
N LYS A 11 -4.53 5.03 -16.45
CA LYS A 11 -3.51 4.04 -16.84
C LYS A 11 -2.08 4.56 -16.63
N THR A 12 -1.82 5.81 -16.98
CA THR A 12 -0.49 6.42 -16.89
C THR A 12 -0.03 6.58 -15.44
N ASN A 13 -0.85 7.20 -14.59
CA ASN A 13 -0.55 7.41 -13.17
C ASN A 13 -0.41 6.08 -12.44
N SER A 14 -1.27 5.11 -12.75
CA SER A 14 -1.16 3.76 -12.20
C SER A 14 0.14 3.08 -12.61
N PHE A 15 0.54 3.19 -13.88
CA PHE A 15 1.80 2.62 -14.36
C PHE A 15 3.01 3.26 -13.69
N VAL A 16 3.01 4.60 -13.55
CA VAL A 16 4.08 5.34 -12.86
C VAL A 16 4.18 4.92 -11.40
N ILE A 17 3.07 4.89 -10.65
CA ILE A 17 3.08 4.48 -9.24
C ILE A 17 3.61 3.05 -9.10
N ASN A 18 3.08 2.12 -9.89
CA ASN A 18 3.52 0.72 -9.83
C ASN A 18 4.98 0.53 -10.24
N SER A 19 5.51 1.35 -11.16
CA SER A 19 6.93 1.35 -11.52
C SER A 19 7.81 1.85 -10.38
N ILE A 20 7.38 2.90 -9.67
CA ILE A 20 8.11 3.40 -8.50
C ILE A 20 8.05 2.38 -7.36
N SER A 21 6.88 1.80 -7.08
CA SER A 21 6.73 0.71 -6.10
C SER A 21 7.63 -0.47 -6.42
N LEU A 22 7.68 -0.91 -7.68
CA LEU A 22 8.54 -2.00 -8.11
C LEU A 22 10.02 -1.64 -7.95
N PHE A 23 10.40 -0.41 -8.32
CA PHE A 23 11.78 0.06 -8.14
C PHE A 23 12.20 0.07 -6.66
N VAL A 24 11.34 0.60 -5.78
CA VAL A 24 11.55 0.60 -4.33
C VAL A 24 11.65 -0.82 -3.80
N PHE A 25 10.77 -1.72 -4.25
CA PHE A 25 10.79 -3.13 -3.87
C PHE A 25 12.12 -3.79 -4.27
N VAL A 26 12.55 -3.63 -5.53
CA VAL A 26 13.82 -4.20 -6.02
C VAL A 26 15.00 -3.67 -5.22
N LEU A 27 15.08 -2.35 -5.01
CA LEU A 27 16.14 -1.75 -4.19
C LEU A 27 16.17 -2.31 -2.77
N ALA A 28 15.03 -2.33 -2.08
CA ALA A 28 14.92 -2.87 -0.73
C ALA A 28 15.29 -4.36 -0.67
N MET A 29 14.85 -5.14 -1.66
CA MET A 29 15.21 -6.55 -1.78
C MET A 29 16.71 -6.75 -2.01
N THR A 30 17.36 -5.95 -2.88
CA THR A 30 18.82 -6.03 -3.06
C THR A 30 19.58 -5.73 -1.77
N GLY A 31 19.13 -4.74 -1.00
CA GLY A 31 19.68 -4.44 0.32
C GLY A 31 19.50 -5.60 1.30
N PHE A 32 18.30 -6.18 1.35
CA PHE A 32 17.98 -7.35 2.16
C PHE A 32 18.88 -8.54 1.83
N TYR A 33 19.03 -8.89 0.55
CA TYR A 33 19.91 -9.97 0.11
C TYR A 33 21.35 -9.76 0.57
N LYS A 34 21.86 -8.54 0.42
CA LYS A 34 23.22 -8.18 0.82
C LYS A 34 23.42 -8.22 2.33
N ILE A 35 22.47 -7.70 3.11
CA ILE A 35 22.54 -7.65 4.59
C ILE A 35 22.55 -9.07 5.17
N TYR A 36 21.72 -9.96 4.65
CA TYR A 36 21.59 -11.33 5.14
C TYR A 36 22.49 -12.34 4.43
N ASN A 37 23.39 -11.88 3.55
CA ASN A 37 24.30 -12.71 2.75
C ASN A 37 23.58 -13.88 2.04
N LEU A 38 22.38 -13.61 1.55
CA LEU A 38 21.52 -14.58 0.90
C LEU A 38 21.91 -14.72 -0.58
N ASN A 39 21.96 -15.94 -1.08
CA ASN A 39 22.35 -16.22 -2.45
C ASN A 39 21.14 -16.11 -3.40
N LEU A 40 21.18 -15.12 -4.30
CA LEU A 40 20.12 -14.91 -5.31
C LEU A 40 19.93 -16.14 -6.21
N HIS A 41 21.00 -16.88 -6.47
CA HIS A 41 20.96 -18.06 -7.33
C HIS A 41 20.07 -19.17 -6.74
N ASP A 42 20.14 -19.37 -5.42
CA ASP A 42 19.38 -20.43 -4.75
C ASP A 42 17.87 -20.15 -4.78
N ILE A 43 17.48 -18.89 -4.66
CA ILE A 43 16.06 -18.49 -4.74
C ILE A 43 15.57 -18.60 -6.18
N TYR A 44 16.37 -18.17 -7.16
CA TYR A 44 16.05 -18.33 -8.56
C TYR A 44 15.79 -19.80 -8.93
N LEU A 45 16.69 -20.69 -8.50
CA LEU A 45 16.53 -22.12 -8.70
C LEU A 45 15.24 -22.62 -8.04
N ASN A 46 15.01 -22.31 -6.76
CA ASN A 46 13.79 -22.72 -6.05
C ASN A 46 12.50 -22.19 -6.71
N CYS A 47 12.48 -20.95 -7.21
CA CYS A 47 11.30 -20.40 -7.89
C CYS A 47 10.97 -21.14 -9.19
N ILE A 48 11.98 -21.59 -9.93
CA ILE A 48 11.78 -22.28 -11.21
C ILE A 48 11.55 -23.77 -11.02
N SER A 49 12.29 -24.41 -10.12
CA SER A 49 12.27 -25.86 -9.95
C SER A 49 11.21 -26.35 -8.96
N ASN A 50 10.66 -25.47 -8.12
CA ASN A 50 9.71 -25.84 -7.07
C ASN A 50 8.41 -25.03 -7.17
N ILE A 51 7.41 -25.61 -7.83
CA ILE A 51 6.09 -24.98 -8.01
C ILE A 51 5.37 -24.69 -6.69
N SER A 52 5.59 -25.50 -5.66
CA SER A 52 5.01 -25.30 -4.33
C SER A 52 5.59 -24.05 -3.66
N PHE A 53 6.89 -23.81 -3.84
CA PHE A 53 7.55 -22.60 -3.34
C PHE A 53 7.04 -21.34 -4.06
N LEU A 54 6.90 -21.41 -5.38
CA LEU A 54 6.31 -20.32 -6.17
C LEU A 54 4.88 -20.02 -5.72
N PHE A 55 4.05 -21.06 -5.56
CA PHE A 55 2.67 -20.92 -5.10
C PHE A 55 2.60 -20.31 -3.69
N PHE A 56 3.49 -20.72 -2.79
CA PHE A 56 3.61 -20.16 -1.46
C PHE A 56 3.93 -18.65 -1.50
N ILE A 57 4.94 -18.22 -2.26
CA ILE A 57 5.31 -16.80 -2.37
C ILE A 57 4.14 -15.98 -2.93
N VAL A 58 3.53 -16.43 -4.04
CA VAL A 58 2.42 -15.69 -4.66
C VAL A 58 1.24 -15.59 -3.71
N SER A 59 0.88 -16.67 -3.03
CA SER A 59 -0.19 -16.67 -2.03
C SER A 59 0.12 -15.73 -0.87
N PHE A 60 1.36 -15.74 -0.38
CA PHE A 60 1.79 -14.86 0.71
C PHE A 60 1.68 -13.38 0.32
N LEU A 61 2.16 -13.01 -0.88
CA LEU A 61 2.04 -11.65 -1.40
C LEU A 61 0.57 -11.21 -1.55
N LEU A 62 -0.29 -12.08 -2.10
CA LEU A 62 -1.72 -11.79 -2.23
C LEU A 62 -2.39 -11.56 -0.88
N ILE A 63 -2.06 -12.37 0.13
CA ILE A 63 -2.57 -12.19 1.49
C ILE A 63 -2.17 -10.81 2.04
N ILE A 64 -0.92 -10.38 1.82
CA ILE A 64 -0.46 -9.06 2.27
C ILE A 64 -1.27 -7.94 1.60
N VAL A 65 -1.48 -7.99 0.28
CA VAL A 65 -2.28 -6.98 -0.42
C VAL A 65 -3.72 -6.95 0.09
N VAL A 66 -4.34 -8.11 0.31
CA VAL A 66 -5.70 -8.19 0.85
C VAL A 66 -5.76 -7.59 2.25
N LEU A 67 -4.82 -7.93 3.13
CA LEU A 67 -4.76 -7.36 4.48
C LEU A 67 -4.54 -5.85 4.45
N HIS A 68 -3.69 -5.36 3.55
CA HIS A 68 -3.42 -3.94 3.35
C HIS A 68 -4.70 -3.16 3.03
N GLU A 69 -5.44 -3.61 2.03
CA GLU A 69 -6.72 -3.01 1.63
C GLU A 69 -7.80 -3.15 2.71
N LEU A 70 -7.84 -4.28 3.43
CA LEU A 70 -8.76 -4.45 4.55
C LEU A 70 -8.52 -3.42 5.64
N ILE A 71 -7.26 -3.07 5.92
CA ILE A 71 -6.93 -2.06 6.94
C ILE A 71 -7.31 -0.66 6.47
N HIS A 72 -7.14 -0.32 5.19
CA HIS A 72 -7.72 0.90 4.62
C HIS A 72 -9.24 0.92 4.83
N GLY A 73 -9.93 -0.19 4.55
CA GLY A 73 -11.36 -0.32 4.76
C GLY A 73 -11.77 -0.12 6.23
N ILE A 74 -11.04 -0.71 7.17
CA ILE A 74 -11.29 -0.50 8.60
C ILE A 74 -11.13 0.99 8.97
N ALA A 75 -10.07 1.64 8.49
CA ALA A 75 -9.84 3.06 8.73
C ALA A 75 -10.97 3.92 8.13
N TYR A 76 -11.37 3.67 6.89
CA TYR A 76 -12.49 4.35 6.26
C TYR A 76 -13.80 4.16 7.05
N LYS A 77 -14.12 2.92 7.46
CA LYS A 77 -15.31 2.64 8.28
C LYS A 77 -15.30 3.37 9.62
N PHE A 78 -14.14 3.49 10.24
CA PHE A 78 -13.98 4.23 11.50
C PHE A 78 -14.40 5.70 11.34
N PHE A 79 -14.15 6.30 10.17
CA PHE A 79 -14.59 7.66 9.83
C PHE A 79 -15.98 7.73 9.17
N GLY A 80 -16.79 6.68 9.29
CA GLY A 80 -18.19 6.67 8.83
C GLY A 80 -18.38 6.41 7.33
N ALA A 81 -17.40 5.82 6.66
CA ALA A 81 -17.51 5.43 5.26
C ALA A 81 -18.38 4.17 5.03
N LYS A 82 -19.05 4.13 3.87
CA LYS A 82 -19.66 2.95 3.25
C LYS A 82 -18.72 2.47 2.17
N LEU A 83 -18.17 1.27 2.35
CA LEU A 83 -17.10 0.79 1.49
C LEU A 83 -17.59 0.04 0.27
N LYS A 84 -16.80 0.12 -0.79
CA LYS A 84 -16.79 -0.85 -1.88
C LYS A 84 -15.35 -1.20 -2.22
N PHE A 85 -15.04 -2.49 -2.23
CA PHE A 85 -13.77 -3.00 -2.74
C PHE A 85 -13.87 -3.19 -4.25
N GLY A 86 -12.77 -2.94 -4.95
CA GLY A 86 -12.72 -3.12 -6.39
C GLY A 86 -11.31 -3.42 -6.89
N PHE A 87 -11.23 -3.73 -8.17
CA PHE A 87 -9.97 -3.94 -8.88
C PHE A 87 -9.97 -3.13 -10.17
N LYS A 88 -8.91 -2.33 -10.39
CA LYS A 88 -8.76 -1.55 -11.62
C LYS A 88 -7.31 -1.21 -11.87
N HIS A 89 -6.89 -1.30 -13.14
CA HIS A 89 -5.54 -0.94 -13.59
C HIS A 89 -4.42 -1.61 -12.77
N LEU A 90 -4.60 -2.88 -12.39
CA LEU A 90 -3.68 -3.67 -11.55
C LEU A 90 -3.64 -3.26 -10.07
N ASN A 91 -4.52 -2.38 -9.62
CA ASN A 91 -4.64 -2.04 -8.21
C ASN A 91 -5.92 -2.64 -7.64
N ILE A 92 -5.79 -3.37 -6.53
CA ILE A 92 -6.91 -3.58 -5.62
C ILE A 92 -7.06 -2.28 -4.85
N TYR A 93 -8.28 -1.82 -4.63
CA TYR A 93 -8.51 -0.58 -3.91
C TYR A 93 -9.78 -0.66 -3.06
N THR A 94 -9.84 0.24 -2.10
CA THR A 94 -11.00 0.49 -1.26
C THR A 94 -11.55 1.90 -1.52
N ILE A 95 -12.83 2.00 -1.90
CA ILE A 95 -13.50 3.30 -2.13
C ILE A 95 -14.55 3.57 -1.05
N ASP A 96 -14.62 4.82 -0.60
CA ASP A 96 -15.80 5.36 0.08
C ASP A 96 -16.92 5.79 -0.88
N THR A 97 -18.11 5.19 -0.70
CA THR A 97 -19.33 5.48 -1.48
C THR A 97 -20.28 6.47 -0.79
N SER A 98 -19.95 6.94 0.42
CA SER A 98 -20.80 7.84 1.23
C SER A 98 -20.75 9.30 0.83
N SER A 99 -19.87 9.67 -0.12
CA SER A 99 -19.58 11.06 -0.50
C SER A 99 -19.05 11.95 0.64
N ASN A 100 -18.49 11.33 1.69
CA ASN A 100 -17.89 12.01 2.84
C ASN A 100 -16.71 12.89 2.41
N ALA A 101 -16.44 13.92 3.20
CA ALA A 101 -15.33 14.84 2.99
C ALA A 101 -14.36 14.78 4.17
N TYR A 102 -13.25 14.11 3.98
CA TYR A 102 -12.22 13.89 4.97
C TYR A 102 -11.29 15.08 5.08
N GLY A 103 -10.83 15.40 6.29
CA GLY A 103 -9.72 16.31 6.52
C GLY A 103 -8.37 15.64 6.22
N VAL A 104 -7.32 16.44 6.18
CA VAL A 104 -5.94 15.95 5.95
C VAL A 104 -5.50 14.94 7.01
N VAL A 105 -5.86 15.15 8.28
CA VAL A 105 -5.50 14.24 9.38
C VAL A 105 -6.26 12.91 9.26
N GLU A 106 -7.53 12.94 8.88
CA GLU A 106 -8.32 11.73 8.65
C GLU A 106 -7.73 10.92 7.49
N MET A 107 -7.37 11.60 6.39
CA MET A 107 -6.70 10.96 5.26
C MET A 107 -5.31 10.42 5.60
N PHE A 108 -4.54 11.11 6.46
CA PHE A 108 -3.27 10.59 6.95
C PHE A 108 -3.44 9.22 7.60
N VAL A 109 -4.42 9.11 8.50
CA VAL A 109 -4.74 7.85 9.17
C VAL A 109 -5.19 6.82 8.14
N ILE A 110 -6.17 7.16 7.29
CA ILE A 110 -6.70 6.22 6.30
C ILE A 110 -5.59 5.66 5.40
N MET A 111 -4.70 6.51 4.91
CA MET A 111 -3.69 6.15 3.92
C MET A 111 -2.46 5.47 4.52
N LEU A 112 -2.01 5.88 5.70
CA LEU A 112 -0.75 5.37 6.26
C LEU A 112 -0.96 4.32 7.35
N LEU A 113 -2.21 4.05 7.76
CA LEU A 113 -2.48 3.00 8.74
C LEU A 113 -1.98 1.63 8.27
N PRO A 114 -2.23 1.15 7.03
CA PRO A 114 -1.75 -0.17 6.60
C PRO A 114 -0.23 -0.27 6.61
N LEU A 115 0.46 0.79 6.16
CA LEU A 115 1.91 0.88 6.23
C LEU A 115 2.40 0.64 7.66
N LEU A 116 1.86 1.39 8.64
CA LEU A 116 2.30 1.30 10.02
C LEU A 116 1.90 -0.03 10.68
N SER A 117 0.63 -0.42 10.56
CA SER A 117 0.10 -1.60 11.26
C SER A 117 0.69 -2.90 10.75
N LEU A 118 0.82 -3.07 9.43
CA LEU A 118 1.41 -4.30 8.87
C LEU A 118 2.92 -4.35 9.10
N THR A 119 3.62 -3.22 9.06
CA THR A 119 5.05 -3.16 9.40
C THR A 119 5.28 -3.58 10.85
N VAL A 120 4.52 -3.03 11.79
CA VAL A 120 4.59 -3.42 13.22
C VAL A 120 4.20 -4.89 13.41
N PHE A 121 3.17 -5.36 12.73
CA PHE A 121 2.75 -6.76 12.78
C PHE A 121 3.86 -7.71 12.30
N PHE A 122 4.48 -7.45 11.15
CA PHE A 122 5.58 -8.26 10.65
C PHE A 122 6.83 -8.17 11.54
N LEU A 123 7.09 -7.00 12.14
CA LEU A 123 8.18 -6.86 13.10
C LEU A 123 7.96 -7.75 14.33
N ILE A 124 6.75 -7.75 14.89
CA ILE A 124 6.39 -8.63 16.02
C ILE A 124 6.53 -10.11 15.62
N LEU A 125 6.02 -10.50 14.45
CA LEU A 125 6.15 -11.87 13.96
C LEU A 125 7.62 -12.28 13.75
N SER A 126 8.46 -11.39 13.23
CA SER A 126 9.89 -11.66 13.06
C SER A 126 10.60 -11.93 14.39
N TYR A 127 10.16 -11.27 15.47
CA TYR A 127 10.69 -11.48 16.81
C TYR A 127 10.18 -12.79 17.45
N MET A 128 8.90 -13.10 17.28
CA MET A 128 8.26 -14.29 17.85
C MET A 128 8.71 -15.58 17.16
N PHE A 129 8.86 -15.56 15.84
CA PHE A 129 9.15 -16.73 15.01
C PHE A 129 10.54 -16.64 14.39
N LYS A 130 11.56 -16.83 15.24
CA LYS A 130 12.98 -16.64 14.89
C LYS A 130 13.46 -17.54 13.73
N GLU A 131 12.86 -18.72 13.55
CA GLU A 131 13.25 -19.62 12.45
C GLU A 131 12.72 -19.13 11.09
N ASN A 132 11.63 -18.35 11.10
CA ASN A 132 10.92 -17.88 9.90
C ASN A 132 11.04 -16.36 9.69
N TYR A 133 11.90 -15.69 10.48
CA TYR A 133 11.97 -14.23 10.53
C TYR A 133 12.21 -13.56 9.17
N LEU A 134 12.97 -14.21 8.27
CA LEU A 134 13.24 -13.73 6.92
C LEU A 134 11.96 -13.56 6.08
N TYR A 135 10.96 -14.45 6.25
CA TYR A 135 9.68 -14.32 5.54
C TYR A 135 8.89 -13.11 6.02
N PHE A 136 8.96 -12.79 7.32
CA PHE A 136 8.29 -11.61 7.86
C PHE A 136 9.00 -10.32 7.47
N ILE A 137 10.33 -10.31 7.40
CA ILE A 137 11.09 -9.17 6.85
C ILE A 137 10.76 -8.97 5.36
N PHE A 138 10.67 -10.06 4.59
CA PHE A 138 10.21 -9.99 3.20
C PHE A 138 8.80 -9.39 3.10
N GLY A 139 7.86 -9.83 3.95
CA GLY A 139 6.51 -9.26 4.01
C GLY A 139 6.51 -7.77 4.37
N MET A 140 7.37 -7.35 5.28
CA MET A 140 7.56 -5.94 5.64
C MET A 140 8.06 -5.11 4.45
N ILE A 141 9.08 -5.59 3.73
CA ILE A 141 9.61 -4.93 2.53
C ILE A 141 8.51 -4.78 1.47
N PHE A 142 7.74 -5.84 1.24
CA PHE A 142 6.65 -5.80 0.27
C PHE A 142 5.56 -4.81 0.67
N ASN A 143 5.15 -4.77 1.94
CA ASN A 143 4.16 -3.82 2.44
C ASN A 143 4.66 -2.36 2.30
N ILE A 144 5.92 -2.08 2.58
CA ILE A 144 6.51 -0.74 2.40
C ILE A 144 6.44 -0.35 0.92
N ALA A 145 6.82 -1.25 0.01
CA ALA A 145 6.80 -0.99 -1.41
C ALA A 145 5.36 -0.81 -1.97
N SER A 146 4.38 -1.58 -1.47
CA SER A 146 2.98 -1.42 -1.87
C SER A 146 2.39 -0.10 -1.38
N SER A 147 2.84 0.40 -0.22
CA SER A 147 2.37 1.66 0.37
C SER A 147 2.90 2.93 -0.34
N ILE A 148 3.78 2.80 -1.34
CA ILE A 148 4.36 3.96 -2.05
C ILE A 148 3.27 4.79 -2.75
N GLY A 149 2.23 4.15 -3.29
CA GLY A 149 1.09 4.86 -3.87
C GLY A 149 0.40 5.78 -2.85
N ASP A 150 0.17 5.27 -1.65
CA ASP A 150 -0.45 6.02 -0.55
C ASP A 150 0.43 7.18 -0.09
N ILE A 151 1.73 6.94 0.05
CA ILE A 151 2.69 8.00 0.43
C ILE A 151 2.71 9.12 -0.62
N ILE A 152 2.84 8.79 -1.91
CA ILE A 152 2.86 9.77 -2.99
C ILE A 152 1.58 10.59 -3.00
N LEU A 153 0.44 9.91 -2.91
CA LEU A 153 -0.85 10.56 -2.95
C LEU A 153 -1.10 11.42 -1.72
N PHE A 154 -0.68 10.98 -0.53
CA PHE A 154 -0.78 11.78 0.69
C PHE A 154 0.12 13.03 0.62
N ILE A 155 1.35 12.91 0.11
CA ILE A 155 2.23 14.07 -0.17
C ILE A 155 1.55 15.03 -1.16
N TYR A 156 0.90 14.50 -2.20
CA TYR A 156 0.15 15.33 -3.14
C TYR A 156 -0.99 16.09 -2.45
N MET A 157 -1.71 15.47 -1.50
CA MET A 157 -2.74 16.15 -0.69
C MET A 157 -2.15 17.27 0.17
N LEU A 158 -1.02 17.01 0.85
CA LEU A 158 -0.31 18.01 1.65
C LEU A 158 0.14 19.22 0.81
N SER A 159 0.57 18.99 -0.43
CA SER A 159 0.95 20.05 -1.35
C SER A 159 -0.18 21.04 -1.67
N LYS A 160 -1.44 20.66 -1.41
CA LYS A 160 -2.62 21.52 -1.60
C LYS A 160 -3.03 22.29 -0.33
N GLY A 161 -2.35 22.07 0.80
CA GLY A 161 -2.48 22.80 2.05
C GLY A 161 -3.35 22.12 3.12
N GLY A 162 -3.01 22.32 4.40
CA GLY A 162 -3.58 21.59 5.56
C GLY A 162 -5.08 21.80 5.83
N GLY A 163 -5.69 22.84 5.27
CA GLY A 163 -7.13 23.12 5.39
C GLY A 163 -7.99 22.49 4.29
N CYS A 164 -7.44 21.59 3.47
CA CYS A 164 -8.19 20.98 2.39
C CYS A 164 -9.13 19.87 2.90
N LYS A 165 -10.24 19.71 2.18
CA LYS A 165 -11.18 18.60 2.33
C LYS A 165 -11.06 17.68 1.14
N ILE A 166 -10.90 16.40 1.42
CA ILE A 166 -10.65 15.35 0.45
C ILE A 166 -11.91 14.51 0.32
N LYS A 167 -12.40 14.35 -0.91
CA LYS A 167 -13.44 13.38 -1.24
C LYS A 167 -12.81 12.26 -2.03
N ASP A 168 -12.95 11.05 -1.53
CA ASP A 168 -12.66 9.85 -2.28
C ASP A 168 -13.75 9.62 -3.35
N THR A 169 -13.35 9.13 -4.50
CA THR A 169 -14.22 8.91 -5.66
C THR A 169 -13.82 7.63 -6.38
N ASN A 170 -14.70 7.14 -7.26
CA ASN A 170 -14.45 5.93 -8.05
C ASN A 170 -13.15 5.93 -8.86
N TYR A 171 -12.57 7.09 -9.12
CA TYR A 171 -11.40 7.24 -9.97
C TYR A 171 -10.27 8.04 -9.31
N GLY A 172 -10.27 8.21 -7.99
CA GLY A 172 -9.23 8.93 -7.25
C GLY A 172 -9.81 9.99 -6.30
N PHE A 173 -9.10 11.09 -6.10
CA PHE A 173 -9.40 12.03 -5.02
C PHE A 173 -9.70 13.43 -5.54
N LEU A 174 -10.77 14.04 -5.02
CA LEU A 174 -11.12 15.44 -5.23
C LEU A 174 -10.75 16.25 -4.00
N MET A 175 -10.08 17.38 -4.19
CA MET A 175 -9.64 18.25 -3.10
C MET A 175 -10.33 19.61 -3.18
N TYR A 176 -10.82 20.07 -2.03
CA TYR A 176 -11.59 21.29 -1.87
C TYR A 176 -11.02 22.18 -0.77
N LYS A 177 -11.23 23.49 -0.86
CA LYS A 177 -10.98 24.45 0.23
C LYS A 177 -12.26 25.20 0.56
N LYS A 178 -12.38 25.64 1.82
CA LYS A 178 -13.41 26.62 2.20
C LYS A 178 -13.03 27.95 1.54
N SER A 179 -13.97 28.52 0.78
CA SER A 179 -13.83 29.84 0.16
C SER A 179 -13.83 30.92 1.22
#